data_AF-A0A2T5NQB9-F1
#
_entry.id   AF-A0A2T5NQB9-F1
#
_cell.length_a   1.000
_cell.length_b   1.000
_cell.length_c   1.000
_cell.angle_alpha   90.00
_cell.angle_beta   90.00
_cell.angle_gamma   90.00
#
_symmetry.space_group_name_H-M   'P 1'
#
loop_
_entity.id
_entity.type
_entity.pdbx_description
1 polymer ?
#
loop_
_entity_poly.entity_id
_entity_poly.type
_entity_poly.pdbx_seq_one_letter_code
_entity_poly.pdbx_strand_id
1 'polypeptide(L)'
;MSAAHAGGFVPAYLTGNIAPQQSATLSQAKDVLVKVRLLDQSRQDAPPQLLAEQILEKPRSIPADFSLCYDKQAIKPDGRYVVEGQIFVDGELRYNSSRQTEVLRAGADEHPQLRLDTVGGN
;
A
#
# COMPACT_ATOMS: atom_id res chain seq x y z
N MET A 1 17.12 28.00 1.17
CA MET A 1 16.88 26.72 0.48
C MET A 1 15.42 26.69 0.10
N SER A 2 15.15 27.04 -1.16
CA SER A 2 13.82 27.28 -1.71
C SER A 2 13.09 25.98 -1.99
N ALA A 3 11.86 25.83 -1.50
CA ALA A 3 10.91 24.84 -2.02
C ALA A 3 9.64 25.58 -2.43
N ALA A 4 9.34 25.47 -3.73
CA ALA A 4 8.33 26.24 -4.42
C ALA A 4 6.93 25.99 -3.84
N HIS A 5 6.28 27.06 -3.38
CA HIS A 5 4.84 27.12 -3.27
C HIS A 5 4.28 27.43 -4.67
N ALA A 6 4.24 26.42 -5.54
CA ALA A 6 3.44 26.44 -6.76
C ALA A 6 2.10 25.76 -6.43
N GLY A 7 1.01 26.51 -6.52
CA GLY A 7 -0.30 26.07 -6.03
C GLY A 7 -0.80 24.76 -6.65
N GLY A 8 -1.40 23.90 -5.80
CA GLY A 8 -2.35 22.86 -6.23
C GLY A 8 -1.92 21.40 -6.07
N PHE A 9 -0.88 21.08 -5.31
CA PHE A 9 -0.62 19.70 -4.87
C PHE A 9 -0.36 19.72 -3.38
N VAL A 10 -1.20 19.04 -2.61
CA VAL A 10 -1.05 18.96 -1.16
C VAL A 10 -0.55 17.55 -0.84
N PRO A 11 0.78 17.35 -0.69
CA PRO A 11 1.31 16.04 -0.36
C PRO A 11 0.76 15.59 0.99
N ALA A 12 0.15 14.43 1.01
CA ALA A 12 -0.20 13.70 2.21
C ALA A 12 0.45 12.33 2.19
N TYR A 13 0.79 11.83 3.37
CA TYR A 13 1.47 10.57 3.54
C TYR A 13 0.58 9.62 4.32
N LEU A 14 0.25 8.48 3.71
CA LEU A 14 -0.41 7.38 4.40
C LEU A 14 0.68 6.42 4.87
N THR A 15 0.93 6.44 6.18
CA THR A 15 1.87 5.53 6.83
C THR A 15 1.13 4.32 7.38
N GLY A 16 1.66 3.13 7.13
CA GLY A 16 1.12 1.90 7.66
C GLY A 16 2.17 0.83 7.76
N ASN A 17 1.77 -0.32 8.28
CA ASN A 17 2.65 -1.47 8.42
C ASN A 17 2.17 -2.60 7.53
N ILE A 18 3.12 -3.26 6.87
CA ILE A 18 2.86 -4.40 6.01
C ILE A 18 3.52 -5.65 6.58
N ALA A 19 2.68 -6.57 7.06
CA ALA A 19 3.08 -7.78 7.77
C ALA A 19 2.60 -9.02 7.00
N PRO A 20 3.49 -9.78 6.36
CA PRO A 20 3.13 -11.07 5.78
C PRO A 20 2.89 -12.10 6.89
N GLN A 21 1.92 -12.99 6.68
CA GLN A 21 1.58 -14.06 7.64
C GLN A 21 2.76 -15.01 7.88
N GLN A 22 3.65 -15.16 6.89
CA GLN A 22 4.77 -16.11 6.94
C GLN A 22 6.10 -15.44 6.53
N SER A 23 6.65 -14.60 7.40
CA SER A 23 7.91 -13.89 7.17
C SER A 23 9.16 -14.79 7.12
N ALA A 24 9.08 -16.02 7.64
CA ALA A 24 10.21 -16.95 7.69
C ALA A 24 10.77 -17.31 6.29
N THR A 25 9.91 -17.50 5.29
CA THR A 25 10.34 -17.82 3.92
C THR A 25 10.88 -16.60 3.18
N LEU A 26 10.36 -15.40 3.48
CA LEU A 26 10.88 -14.12 2.96
C LEU A 26 12.27 -13.80 3.49
N SER A 27 12.58 -14.21 4.72
CA SER A 27 13.89 -13.98 5.34
C SER A 27 15.03 -14.71 4.63
N GLN A 28 14.71 -15.77 3.87
CA GLN A 28 15.68 -16.54 3.07
C GLN A 28 15.73 -16.12 1.60
N ALA A 29 14.79 -15.28 1.16
CA ALA A 29 14.74 -14.80 -0.21
C ALA A 29 15.80 -13.72 -0.46
N LYS A 30 16.49 -13.81 -1.61
CA LYS A 30 17.52 -12.83 -2.01
C LYS A 30 16.92 -11.59 -2.68
N ASP A 31 15.81 -11.78 -3.38
CA ASP A 31 15.16 -10.76 -4.19
C ASP A 31 13.69 -10.67 -3.79
N VAL A 32 13.39 -9.73 -2.90
CA VAL A 32 12.05 -9.45 -2.39
C VAL A 32 11.66 -8.05 -2.83
N LEU A 33 10.51 -7.92 -3.47
CA LEU A 33 9.93 -6.66 -3.89
C LEU A 33 8.55 -6.55 -3.27
N VAL A 34 8.40 -5.62 -2.33
CA VAL A 34 7.12 -5.31 -1.70
C VAL A 34 6.50 -4.15 -2.45
N LYS A 35 5.28 -4.36 -2.93
CA LYS A 35 4.54 -3.40 -3.73
C LYS A 35 3.24 -3.05 -3.00
N VAL A 36 3.12 -1.81 -2.58
CA VAL A 36 1.94 -1.29 -1.89
C VAL A 36 1.25 -0.28 -2.80
N ARG A 37 -0.07 -0.41 -2.97
CA ARG A 37 -0.86 0.44 -3.86
C ARG A 37 -2.04 1.01 -3.11
N LEU A 38 -2.25 2.31 -3.28
CA LEU A 38 -3.46 3.01 -2.87
C LEU A 38 -4.37 3.17 -4.08
N LEU A 39 -5.58 2.66 -3.94
CA LEU A 39 -6.59 2.65 -4.99
C LEU A 39 -7.81 3.47 -4.54
N ASP A 40 -8.35 4.28 -5.45
CA ASP A 40 -9.66 4.90 -5.32
C ASP A 40 -10.73 3.95 -5.86
N GLN A 41 -11.58 3.47 -4.97
CA GLN A 41 -12.77 2.68 -5.28
C GLN A 41 -14.06 3.48 -4.96
N SER A 42 -13.97 4.83 -4.95
CA SER A 42 -15.14 5.69 -4.77
C SER A 42 -16.19 5.44 -5.86
N ARG A 43 -15.75 5.10 -7.07
CA ARG A 43 -16.64 4.76 -8.18
C ARG A 43 -16.92 3.25 -8.19
N GLN A 44 -18.14 2.87 -7.83
CA GLN A 44 -18.58 1.46 -7.90
C GLN A 44 -18.72 0.96 -9.35
N ASP A 45 -18.96 1.88 -10.29
CA ASP A 45 -19.16 1.60 -11.72
C ASP A 45 -17.84 1.67 -12.54
N ALA A 46 -16.72 2.00 -11.91
CA ALA A 46 -15.44 2.13 -12.59
C ALA A 46 -14.38 1.23 -11.94
N PRO A 47 -13.36 0.81 -12.70
CA PRO A 47 -12.22 0.13 -12.13
C PRO A 47 -11.51 1.05 -11.12
N PRO A 48 -10.94 0.48 -10.05
CA PRO A 48 -10.23 1.26 -9.04
C PRO A 48 -9.07 2.03 -9.66
N GLN A 49 -8.99 3.33 -9.37
CA GLN A 49 -7.94 4.19 -9.90
C GLN A 49 -6.72 4.17 -8.99
N LEU A 50 -5.54 3.92 -9.53
CA LEU A 50 -4.29 4.03 -8.79
C LEU A 50 -4.02 5.48 -8.40
N LEU A 51 -4.03 5.77 -7.11
CA LEU A 51 -3.71 7.09 -6.56
C LEU A 51 -2.24 7.22 -6.21
N ALA A 52 -1.69 6.18 -5.58
CA ALA A 52 -0.30 6.14 -5.16
C ALA A 52 0.20 4.71 -5.19
N GLU A 53 1.49 4.55 -5.46
CA GLU A 53 2.17 3.27 -5.46
C GLU A 53 3.53 3.45 -4.81
N GLN A 54 3.90 2.51 -3.95
CA GLN A 54 5.21 2.42 -3.36
C GLN A 54 5.77 1.02 -3.61
N ILE A 55 7.01 1.00 -4.08
CA ILE A 55 7.78 -0.22 -4.28
C ILE A 55 8.97 -0.16 -3.34
N LEU A 56 9.09 -1.17 -2.49
CA LEU A 56 10.21 -1.37 -1.57
C LEU A 56 10.99 -2.59 -2.05
N GLU A 57 12.15 -2.32 -2.64
CA GLU A 57 13.08 -3.35 -3.08
C GLU A 57 13.97 -3.76 -1.90
N LYS A 58 14.05 -5.08 -1.63
CA LYS A 58 14.89 -5.68 -0.57
C LYS A 58 14.71 -4.96 0.78
N PRO A 59 13.48 -4.95 1.35
CA PRO A 59 13.25 -4.31 2.64
C PRO A 59 14.17 -4.92 3.71
N ARG A 60 14.79 -4.07 4.54
CA ARG A 60 15.74 -4.50 5.57
C ARG A 60 15.09 -5.31 6.69
N SER A 61 13.78 -5.14 6.89
CA SER A 61 13.03 -5.79 7.95
C SER A 61 11.60 -6.05 7.48
N ILE A 62 11.08 -7.21 7.87
CA ILE A 62 9.69 -7.63 7.67
C ILE A 62 9.15 -8.00 9.07
N PRO A 63 8.06 -7.38 9.55
CA PRO A 63 7.16 -6.46 8.84
C PRO A 63 7.85 -5.15 8.42
N ALA A 64 7.47 -4.64 7.24
CA ALA A 64 8.03 -3.41 6.69
C ALA A 64 7.05 -2.25 6.93
N ASP A 65 7.59 -1.06 7.13
CA ASP A 65 6.79 0.16 7.17
C ASP A 65 6.71 0.75 5.77
N PHE A 66 5.52 1.17 5.36
CA PHE A 66 5.29 1.83 4.09
C PHE A 66 4.77 3.24 4.34
N SER A 67 5.05 4.12 3.38
CA SER A 67 4.64 5.52 3.40
C SER A 67 4.25 5.93 1.99
N LEU A 68 2.96 5.89 1.69
CA LEU A 68 2.42 6.23 0.39
C LEU A 68 2.21 7.74 0.31
N CYS A 69 2.91 8.40 -0.61
CA CYS A 69 2.68 9.82 -0.92
C CYS A 69 1.51 9.92 -1.90
N TYR A 70 0.44 10.60 -1.49
CA TYR A 70 -0.73 10.83 -2.32
C TYR A 70 -1.14 12.31 -2.26
N ASP A 71 -1.93 12.75 -3.23
CA ASP A 71 -2.47 14.11 -3.22
C ASP A 71 -3.71 14.20 -2.31
N LYS A 72 -3.68 15.07 -1.32
CA LYS A 72 -4.81 15.26 -0.39
C LYS A 72 -6.06 15.79 -1.08
N GLN A 73 -5.93 16.52 -2.19
CA GLN A 73 -7.07 17.04 -2.95
C GLN A 73 -7.74 15.96 -3.81
N ALA A 74 -7.02 14.87 -4.13
CA ALA A 74 -7.62 13.67 -4.74
C ALA A 74 -8.52 12.90 -3.76
N ILE A 75 -8.37 13.12 -2.45
CA ILE A 75 -9.20 12.51 -1.41
C ILE A 75 -10.51 13.27 -1.25
N LYS A 76 -11.60 12.53 -1.38
CA LYS A 76 -12.98 13.00 -1.26
C LYS A 76 -13.54 12.54 0.10
N PRO A 77 -14.37 13.36 0.75
CA PRO A 77 -14.99 12.99 2.03
C PRO A 77 -15.92 11.78 1.94
N ASP A 78 -16.57 11.57 0.79
CA ASP A 78 -17.40 10.39 0.47
C ASP A 78 -16.64 9.35 -0.38
N GLY A 79 -15.32 9.50 -0.51
CA GLY A 79 -14.47 8.60 -1.25
C GLY A 79 -14.29 7.26 -0.54
N ARG A 80 -14.02 6.21 -1.31
CA ARG A 80 -13.63 4.90 -0.77
C ARG A 80 -12.22 4.60 -1.23
N TYR A 81 -11.27 4.66 -0.32
CA TYR A 81 -9.88 4.39 -0.61
C TYR A 81 -9.49 3.05 -0.02
N VAL A 82 -8.83 2.23 -0.82
CA VAL A 82 -8.35 0.93 -0.37
C VAL A 82 -6.86 0.82 -0.61
N VAL A 83 -6.17 0.23 0.35
CA VAL A 83 -4.77 -0.12 0.21
C VAL A 83 -4.65 -1.63 0.03
N GLU A 84 -3.79 -2.02 -0.90
CA GLU A 84 -3.41 -3.42 -1.13
C GLU A 84 -1.90 -3.56 -1.18
N GLY A 85 -1.43 -4.70 -0.72
CA GLY A 85 -0.02 -5.07 -0.67
C GLY A 85 0.23 -6.35 -1.44
N GLN A 86 1.33 -6.39 -2.18
CA GLN A 86 1.81 -7.55 -2.92
C GLN A 86 3.29 -7.74 -2.62
N ILE A 87 3.76 -8.98 -2.50
CA ILE A 87 5.19 -9.28 -2.39
C ILE A 87 5.57 -10.23 -3.50
N PHE A 88 6.52 -9.78 -4.30
CA PHE A 88 7.15 -10.54 -5.35
C PHE A 88 8.48 -11.07 -4.80
N VAL A 89 8.73 -12.36 -5.00
CA VAL A 89 9.98 -13.00 -4.65
C VAL A 89 10.56 -13.58 -5.93
N ASP A 90 11.78 -13.19 -6.27
CA ASP A 90 12.42 -13.60 -7.53
C ASP A 90 11.59 -13.24 -8.79
N GLY A 91 10.77 -12.19 -8.69
CA GLY A 91 9.86 -11.76 -9.76
C GLY A 91 8.49 -12.48 -9.78
N GLU A 92 8.28 -13.49 -8.93
CA GLU A 92 7.01 -14.20 -8.81
C GLU A 92 6.16 -13.65 -7.66
N LEU A 93 4.86 -13.42 -7.88
CA LEU A 93 3.95 -13.04 -6.81
C LEU A 93 3.81 -14.18 -5.80
N ARG A 94 4.43 -14.04 -4.63
CA ARG A 94 4.37 -15.04 -3.55
C ARG A 94 3.43 -14.64 -2.43
N TYR A 95 3.25 -13.34 -2.19
CA TYR A 95 2.26 -12.87 -1.21
C TYR A 95 1.34 -11.82 -1.79
N ASN A 96 0.08 -11.88 -1.39
CA ASN A 96 -0.93 -10.89 -1.77
C ASN A 96 -1.79 -10.54 -0.55
N SER A 97 -2.29 -9.31 -0.52
CA SER A 97 -3.27 -8.88 0.46
C SER A 97 -4.52 -9.74 0.30
N SER A 98 -4.89 -10.51 1.32
CA SER A 98 -6.09 -11.36 1.28
C SER A 98 -7.35 -10.53 1.15
N ARG A 99 -7.31 -9.30 1.68
CA ARG A 99 -8.39 -8.33 1.62
C ARG A 99 -7.84 -6.93 1.39
N GLN A 100 -8.58 -6.14 0.62
CA GLN A 100 -8.36 -4.70 0.50
C GLN A 100 -8.74 -4.01 1.81
N THR A 101 -7.82 -3.23 2.37
CA THR A 101 -8.06 -2.52 3.64
C THR A 101 -8.52 -1.10 3.33
N GLU A 102 -9.68 -0.72 3.83
CA GLU A 102 -10.20 0.64 3.64
C GLU A 102 -9.46 1.64 4.52
N VAL A 103 -9.01 2.73 3.92
CA VAL A 103 -8.21 3.78 4.54
C VAL A 103 -8.80 5.15 4.21
N LEU A 104 -8.35 6.20 4.91
CA LEU A 104 -8.74 7.59 4.61
C LEU A 104 -10.26 7.85 4.61
N ARG A 105 -11.03 7.01 5.33
CA ARG A 105 -12.46 7.20 5.63
C ARG A 105 -12.62 7.77 7.05
N ALA A 106 -13.71 8.49 7.28
CA ALA A 106 -14.11 8.90 8.64
C ALA A 106 -14.22 7.68 9.58
N GLY A 107 -13.30 7.58 10.55
CA GLY A 107 -13.21 6.46 11.50
C GLY A 107 -12.35 5.28 11.05
N ALA A 108 -11.65 5.37 9.90
CA ALA A 108 -10.63 4.40 9.53
C ALA A 108 -9.36 4.58 10.35
N ASP A 109 -8.62 3.49 10.57
CA ASP A 109 -7.31 3.52 11.22
C ASP A 109 -6.35 4.46 10.48
N GLU A 110 -5.70 5.35 11.24
CA GLU A 110 -4.62 6.20 10.72
C GLU A 110 -3.40 5.38 10.31
N HIS A 111 -3.22 4.21 10.93
CA HIS A 111 -2.13 3.26 10.66
C HIS A 111 -2.68 1.89 10.24
N PRO A 112 -3.08 1.72 8.97
CA PRO A 112 -3.57 0.45 8.48
C PRO A 112 -2.48 -0.63 8.58
N GLN A 113 -2.86 -1.79 9.11
CA GLN A 113 -2.02 -2.98 9.16
C GLN A 113 -2.43 -3.93 8.03
N LEU A 114 -1.62 -4.01 6.99
CA LEU A 114 -1.85 -4.93 5.89
C LEU A 114 -1.31 -6.30 6.25
N ARG A 115 -2.20 -7.30 6.23
CA ARG A 115 -1.83 -8.71 6.32
C ARG A 115 -1.79 -9.31 4.93
N LEU A 116 -0.66 -9.91 4.59
CA LEU A 116 -0.52 -10.63 3.33
C LEU A 116 -0.48 -12.12 3.58
N ASP A 117 -1.14 -12.83 2.69
CA ASP A 117 -1.16 -14.29 2.67
C ASP A 117 -0.39 -14.81 1.46
N THR A 118 0.00 -16.07 1.52
CA THR A 118 0.80 -16.70 0.47
C THR A 118 -0.11 -17.04 -0.71
N VAL A 119 0.27 -16.61 -1.90
CA VAL A 119 -0.50 -16.91 -3.12
C VAL A 119 -0.21 -18.36 -3.50
N GLY A 120 -1.14 -19.27 -3.23
CA GLY A 120 -1.00 -20.70 -3.56
C GLY A 120 -1.37 -21.71 -2.46
N GLY A 121 -1.92 -21.27 -1.31
CA GLY A 121 -2.48 -22.17 -0.32
C GLY A 121 -3.93 -22.52 -0.59
N ASN A 122 -4.20 -23.47 -1.50
CA ASN A 122 -5.46 -24.22 -1.52
C ASN A 122 -5.18 -25.71 -1.64
#